data_AF-A0A8S8YT73-F1
#
_entry.id   AF-A0A8S8YT73-F1
#
_cell.length_a   1.000
_cell.length_b   1.000
_cell.length_c   1.000
_cell.angle_alpha   90.00
_cell.angle_beta   90.00
_cell.angle_gamma   90.00
#
_symmetry.space_group_name_H-M   'P 1'
#
loop_
_entity.id
_entity.type
_entity.pdbx_description
1 polymer ?
#
loop_
_entity_poly.entity_id
_entity_poly.type
_entity_poly.pdbx_seq_one_letter_code
_entity_poly.pdbx_strand_id
1 'polypeptide(L)'
;MSCSTDPLDNSSTPSDTDSDGVCNYLDSDDDGDGSDDSTEQACSTDPLDNSSTPSDTDSDGACNYLDSDDDDDNWNDSAELSCSTDPLETHPLRRTLTWTEYATTLTWMMMGMV
;
A
#
# COMPACT_ATOMS: atom_id res chain seq x y z
N MET A 1 17.07 -13.91 24.75
CA MET A 1 15.86 -13.09 24.83
C MET A 1 14.73 -14.04 25.10
N SER A 2 13.87 -13.75 26.08
CA SER A 2 12.85 -14.70 26.56
C SER A 2 11.49 -14.09 26.33
N CYS A 3 10.55 -14.88 25.85
CA CYS A 3 9.17 -14.52 25.51
C CYS A 3 8.26 -14.18 26.71
N SER A 4 8.78 -13.47 27.72
CA SER A 4 8.06 -12.97 28.90
C SER A 4 7.00 -13.92 29.50
N THR A 5 7.39 -15.18 29.78
CA THR A 5 6.55 -16.12 30.52
C THR A 5 6.72 -15.98 32.03
N ASP A 6 5.66 -16.26 32.80
CA ASP A 6 5.72 -16.33 34.26
C ASP A 6 6.23 -17.72 34.70
N PRO A 7 7.42 -17.83 35.32
CA PRO A 7 7.97 -19.12 35.76
C PRO A 7 7.18 -19.76 36.92
N LEU A 8 6.27 -19.03 37.57
CA LEU A 8 5.42 -19.52 38.66
C LEU A 8 4.03 -19.95 38.18
N ASP A 9 3.69 -19.70 36.92
CA ASP A 9 2.42 -20.09 36.31
C ASP A 9 2.68 -21.02 35.11
N ASN A 10 2.37 -22.30 35.27
CA ASN A 10 2.52 -23.29 34.19
C ASN A 10 1.60 -23.02 32.99
N SER A 11 0.54 -22.22 33.17
CA SER A 11 -0.34 -21.82 32.08
C SER A 11 0.07 -20.53 31.38
N SER A 12 1.15 -19.88 31.84
CA SER A 12 1.71 -18.71 31.17
C SER A 12 2.41 -19.14 29.88
N THR A 13 1.71 -18.97 28.76
CA THR A 13 2.28 -19.02 27.43
C THR A 13 2.51 -17.59 26.93
N PRO A 14 3.56 -17.34 26.13
CA PRO A 14 3.71 -16.08 25.42
C PRO A 14 2.52 -15.81 24.49
N SER A 15 2.30 -14.55 24.14
CA SER A 15 1.54 -14.22 22.94
C SER A 15 2.30 -14.68 21.71
N ASP A 16 1.57 -15.28 20.78
CA ASP A 16 2.00 -15.83 19.50
C ASP A 16 0.74 -15.74 18.59
N THR A 17 0.61 -14.62 17.87
CA THR A 17 -0.64 -14.24 17.18
C THR A 17 -0.86 -15.08 15.92
N ASP A 18 0.20 -15.35 15.14
CA ASP A 18 0.14 -16.16 13.92
C ASP A 18 0.33 -17.68 14.17
N SER A 19 0.74 -18.05 15.39
CA SER A 19 0.96 -19.44 15.83
C SER A 19 2.10 -20.17 15.12
N ASP A 20 3.14 -19.45 14.68
CA ASP A 20 4.32 -20.04 14.05
C ASP A 20 5.33 -20.64 15.07
N GLY A 21 5.15 -20.33 16.36
CA GLY A 21 5.96 -20.80 17.47
C GLY A 21 7.07 -19.84 17.91
N VAL A 22 7.19 -18.68 17.26
CA VAL A 22 7.88 -17.49 17.73
C VAL A 22 6.87 -16.65 18.51
N CYS A 23 7.30 -16.05 19.62
CA CYS A 23 6.40 -15.16 20.34
C CYS A 23 6.44 -13.78 19.73
N ASN A 24 5.35 -13.02 19.83
CA ASN A 24 5.27 -11.68 19.27
C ASN A 24 6.46 -10.77 19.62
N TYR A 25 6.96 -10.86 20.86
CA TYR A 25 8.11 -10.06 21.29
C TYR A 25 9.42 -10.33 20.51
N LEU A 26 9.52 -11.49 19.86
CA LEU A 26 10.66 -11.96 19.07
C LEU A 26 10.33 -12.15 17.60
N ASP A 27 9.06 -12.07 17.25
CA ASP A 27 8.61 -12.10 15.87
C ASP A 27 8.88 -10.74 15.22
N SER A 28 9.04 -10.74 13.91
CA SER A 28 9.06 -9.52 13.11
C SER A 28 7.77 -9.30 12.34
N ASP A 29 6.92 -10.33 12.24
CA ASP A 29 5.62 -10.34 11.55
C ASP A 29 4.64 -11.08 12.47
N ASP A 30 4.11 -10.36 13.45
CA ASP A 30 3.35 -10.91 14.58
C ASP A 30 2.09 -11.68 14.13
N ASP A 31 1.47 -11.31 13.01
CA ASP A 31 0.23 -11.89 12.51
C ASP A 31 0.35 -12.75 11.24
N GLY A 32 1.56 -12.81 10.67
CA GLY A 32 1.94 -13.70 9.58
C GLY A 32 1.34 -13.30 8.23
N ASP A 33 1.01 -12.02 8.04
CA ASP A 33 0.44 -11.53 6.77
C ASP A 33 1.50 -11.19 5.70
N GLY A 34 2.78 -11.22 6.09
CA GLY A 34 3.92 -10.91 5.24
C GLY A 34 4.41 -9.47 5.34
N SER A 35 3.83 -8.66 6.22
CA SER A 35 4.25 -7.29 6.54
C SER A 35 5.01 -7.29 7.87
N ASP A 36 6.20 -6.69 7.91
CA ASP A 36 6.93 -6.57 9.18
C ASP A 36 6.21 -5.59 10.12
N ASP A 37 6.13 -5.88 11.42
CA ASP A 37 5.52 -5.02 12.46
C ASP A 37 6.01 -3.57 12.40
N SER A 38 7.29 -3.39 12.06
CA SER A 38 7.91 -2.08 11.97
C SER A 38 7.40 -1.25 10.79
N THR A 39 7.10 -1.92 9.68
CA THR A 39 6.48 -1.33 8.49
C THR A 39 5.03 -0.99 8.81
N GLU A 40 4.30 -1.91 9.41
CA GLU A 40 2.91 -1.70 9.80
C GLU A 40 2.73 -0.55 10.79
N GLN A 41 3.59 -0.48 11.81
CA GLN A 41 3.62 0.64 12.75
C GLN A 41 3.87 1.98 12.04
N ALA A 42 4.72 1.99 11.01
CA ALA A 42 5.03 3.19 10.23
C ALA A 42 3.86 3.58 9.31
N CYS A 43 3.15 2.58 8.77
CA CYS A 43 2.02 2.72 7.86
C CYS A 43 0.66 2.85 8.57
N SER A 44 0.67 2.92 9.92
CA SER A 44 -0.52 3.02 10.76
C SER A 44 -1.49 1.84 10.63
N THR A 45 -0.97 0.64 10.39
CA THR A 45 -1.72 -0.62 10.43
C THR A 45 -1.47 -1.37 11.76
N ASP A 46 -2.25 -2.42 12.03
CA ASP A 46 -2.21 -3.18 13.29
C ASP A 46 -1.40 -4.49 13.11
N PRO A 47 -0.20 -4.62 13.71
CA PRO A 47 0.64 -5.81 13.57
C PRO A 47 0.08 -7.11 14.14
N LEU A 48 -1.08 -7.04 14.80
CA LEU A 48 -1.73 -8.20 15.41
C LEU A 48 -2.96 -8.68 14.62
N ASP A 49 -3.23 -8.08 13.46
CA ASP A 49 -4.41 -8.33 12.64
C ASP A 49 -4.02 -8.50 11.17
N ASN A 50 -3.90 -9.76 10.73
CA ASN A 50 -3.53 -10.10 9.35
C ASN A 50 -4.44 -9.57 8.24
N SER A 51 -5.57 -8.94 8.60
CA SER A 51 -6.44 -8.25 7.66
C SER A 51 -6.08 -6.77 7.48
N SER A 52 -5.15 -6.26 8.30
CA SER A 52 -4.68 -4.90 8.38
C SER A 52 -3.30 -4.76 7.72
N THR A 53 -3.22 -4.97 6.41
CA THR A 53 -1.97 -4.79 5.66
C THR A 53 -1.73 -3.34 5.21
N PRO A 54 -0.48 -2.86 5.18
CA PRO A 54 -0.11 -1.62 4.51
C PRO A 54 -0.47 -1.68 3.02
N SER A 55 -1.06 -0.60 2.49
CA SER A 55 -1.25 -0.45 1.04
C SER A 55 -0.02 0.22 0.42
N ASP A 56 0.45 -0.34 -0.69
CA ASP A 56 1.60 0.13 -1.48
C ASP A 56 1.22 -0.03 -2.96
N THR A 57 0.74 1.07 -3.57
CA THR A 57 0.10 1.08 -4.90
C THR A 57 1.10 0.87 -6.03
N ASP A 58 2.31 1.43 -5.93
CA ASP A 58 3.37 1.33 -6.93
C ASP A 58 4.38 0.19 -6.64
N SER A 59 4.32 -0.39 -5.43
CA SER A 59 5.20 -1.46 -4.96
C SER A 59 6.68 -1.05 -4.85
N ASP A 60 6.96 0.21 -4.52
CA ASP A 60 8.32 0.72 -4.32
C ASP A 60 8.89 0.42 -2.91
N GLY A 61 8.02 -0.02 -1.99
CA GLY A 61 8.33 -0.38 -0.61
C GLY A 61 7.98 0.71 0.41
N ALA A 62 7.49 1.87 -0.01
CA ALA A 62 6.80 2.83 0.83
C ALA A 62 5.30 2.59 0.73
N CYS A 63 4.62 2.47 1.88
CA CYS A 63 3.16 2.46 1.85
C CYS A 63 2.62 3.83 1.46
N ASN A 64 1.42 3.87 0.88
CA ASN A 64 0.72 5.08 0.44
C ASN A 64 0.56 6.14 1.55
N TYR A 65 0.69 5.73 2.82
CA TYR A 65 0.66 6.68 3.95
C TYR A 65 1.95 7.51 4.09
N LEU A 66 3.08 6.96 3.67
CA LEU A 66 4.43 7.54 3.78
C LEU A 66 5.02 7.94 2.43
N ASP A 67 4.47 7.42 1.34
CA ASP A 67 4.78 7.86 -0.01
C ASP A 67 4.16 9.23 -0.29
N SER A 68 4.78 9.97 -1.21
CA SER A 68 4.31 11.27 -1.70
C SER A 68 3.85 11.22 -3.15
N ASP A 69 4.05 10.11 -3.84
CA ASP A 69 3.71 9.86 -5.24
C ASP A 69 3.19 8.41 -5.34
N ASP A 70 2.05 8.13 -4.70
CA ASP A 70 1.55 6.76 -4.42
C ASP A 70 1.47 5.84 -5.66
N ASP A 71 1.40 6.40 -6.88
CA ASP A 71 1.30 5.67 -8.14
C ASP A 71 2.53 5.82 -9.06
N ASP A 72 3.58 6.49 -8.58
CA ASP A 72 4.90 6.69 -9.21
C ASP A 72 4.84 7.31 -10.61
N ASP A 73 3.84 8.16 -10.88
CA ASP A 73 3.61 8.77 -12.19
C ASP A 73 4.32 10.13 -12.39
N ASN A 74 5.10 10.55 -11.38
CA ASN A 74 5.78 11.84 -11.24
C ASN A 74 4.88 13.04 -10.90
N TRP A 75 3.65 12.82 -10.44
CA TRP A 75 2.75 13.84 -9.91
C TRP A 75 2.38 13.52 -8.47
N ASN A 76 3.10 14.14 -7.54
CA ASN A 76 2.84 13.96 -6.12
C ASN A 76 1.36 14.15 -5.70
N ASP A 77 0.91 13.40 -4.70
CA ASP A 77 -0.49 13.35 -4.26
C ASP A 77 -1.05 14.73 -3.93
N SER A 78 -0.19 15.62 -3.42
CA SER A 78 -0.55 17.01 -3.13
C SER A 78 -0.94 17.81 -4.38
N ALA A 79 -0.21 17.64 -5.49
CA ALA A 79 -0.55 18.26 -6.77
C ALA A 79 -1.83 17.67 -7.32
N GLU A 80 -2.00 16.36 -7.20
CA GLU A 80 -3.18 15.66 -7.69
C GLU A 80 -4.46 16.04 -6.95
N LEU A 81 -4.43 16.03 -5.62
CA LEU A 81 -5.52 16.52 -4.79
C LEU A 81 -5.86 17.99 -5.14
N SER A 82 -4.85 18.82 -5.43
CA SER A 82 -5.07 20.20 -5.87
C SER A 82 -5.73 20.31 -7.25
N CYS A 83 -5.47 19.33 -8.12
CA CYS A 83 -6.07 19.20 -9.44
C CYS A 83 -7.35 18.33 -9.44
N SER A 84 -7.79 17.85 -8.27
CA SER A 84 -8.95 16.95 -8.12
C SER A 84 -8.82 15.66 -8.93
N THR A 85 -7.60 15.13 -9.02
CA THR A 85 -7.30 13.78 -9.50
C THR A 85 -7.15 12.80 -8.34
N ASP A 86 -7.05 11.51 -8.66
CA ASP A 86 -6.94 10.43 -7.69
C ASP A 86 -5.47 10.02 -7.53
N PRO A 87 -4.88 10.17 -6.33
CA PRO A 87 -3.47 9.86 -6.10
C PRO A 87 -3.06 8.40 -6.29
N LEU A 88 -4.05 7.50 -6.36
CA LEU A 88 -3.77 6.07 -6.53
C LEU A 88 -3.86 5.63 -8.00
N GLU A 89 -4.06 6.57 -8.92
CA GLU A 89 -4.38 6.29 -10.32
C GLU A 89 -3.42 6.97 -11.28
N THR A 90 -2.48 6.17 -11.80
CA THR A 90 -1.45 6.65 -12.73
C THR A 90 -2.02 7.59 -13.79
N HIS A 91 -1.59 8.85 -13.80
CA HIS A 91 -1.93 9.74 -14.89
C HIS A 91 -1.24 9.19 -16.14
N PRO A 92 -2.00 8.96 -17.22
CA PRO A 92 -1.40 8.51 -18.46
C PRO A 92 -0.50 9.64 -18.97
N LEU A 93 0.81 9.54 -18.69
CA LEU A 93 1.91 10.43 -19.09
C LEU A 93 1.52 11.22 -20.33
N ARG A 94 0.87 12.38 -20.16
CA ARG A 94 0.21 13.16 -21.21
C ARG A 94 0.05 12.36 -22.49
N ARG A 95 -0.81 11.31 -22.49
CA ARG A 95 -0.92 10.32 -23.58
C ARG A 95 -0.49 10.97 -24.88
N THR A 96 0.74 10.72 -25.34
CA THR A 96 1.17 11.27 -26.62
C THR A 96 0.28 10.57 -27.59
N LEU A 97 -0.86 11.19 -27.91
CA LEU A 97 -1.82 10.67 -28.84
C LEU A 97 -0.98 10.35 -30.06
N THR A 98 -0.87 9.07 -30.37
CA THR A 98 -0.25 8.69 -31.62
C THR A 98 -1.03 9.45 -32.70
N TRP A 99 -0.38 9.92 -33.78
CA TRP A 99 -1.09 10.65 -34.84
C TRP A 99 -2.36 9.92 -35.32
N THR A 100 -2.38 8.59 -35.19
CA THR A 100 -3.52 7.70 -35.41
C THR A 100 -4.71 7.91 -34.48
N GLU A 101 -4.52 8.23 -33.20
CA GLU A 101 -5.60 8.48 -32.22
C GLU A 101 -6.17 9.92 -32.31
N TYR A 102 -5.38 10.88 -32.78
CA TYR A 102 -5.88 12.21 -33.16
C TYR A 102 -6.75 12.17 -34.42
N ALA A 103 -6.37 11.34 -35.39
CA ALA A 103 -7.10 11.22 -36.65
C ALA A 103 -8.50 10.63 -36.46
N THR A 104 -8.67 9.65 -35.55
CA THR A 104 -9.97 9.03 -35.27
C THR A 104 -10.92 9.98 -34.56
N THR A 105 -10.45 10.79 -33.61
CA THR A 105 -11.29 11.79 -32.91
C THR A 105 -11.72 12.95 -33.81
N LEU A 106 -10.87 13.39 -34.74
CA LEU A 106 -11.21 14.42 -35.73
C LEU A 106 -12.12 13.91 -36.87
N THR A 107 -12.07 12.62 -37.23
CA THR A 107 -13.03 12.06 -38.20
C THR A 107 -14.48 12.15 -37.71
N TRP A 108 -14.73 11.95 -36.41
CA TRP A 108 -16.09 12.10 -35.85
C TRP A 108 -16.57 13.55 -35.84
N MET A 109 -15.69 14.51 -35.53
CA MET A 109 -16.03 15.94 -35.56
C MET A 109 -16.25 16.48 -36.99
N MET A 110 -15.55 15.95 -38.00
CA MET A 110 -15.72 16.39 -39.39
C MET A 110 -16.87 15.68 -40.14
N MET A 111 -17.33 14.52 -39.66
CA MET A 111 -18.41 13.75 -40.30
C MET A 111 -19.81 14.04 -39.73
N GLY A 112 -19.92 14.97 -38.77
CA GLY A 112 -21.21 15.59 -38.40
C GLY A 112 -22.29 14.61 -37.97
N MET A 113 -21.98 13.67 -37.07
CA MET A 113 -23.01 12.85 -36.40
C MET A 113 -23.09 13.31 -34.95
N VAL A 114 -24.25 13.92 -34.63
CA VAL A 114 -24.74 14.31 -33.30
C VAL A 114 -24.73 13.16 -32.31
#